data_AF-A0A9E5S6S4-F1
#
_entry.id   AF-A0A9E5S6S4-F1
#
_cell.length_a   1.000
_cell.length_b   1.000
_cell.length_c   1.000
_cell.angle_alpha   90.00
_cell.angle_beta   90.00
_cell.angle_gamma   90.00
#
_symmetry.space_group_name_H-M   'P 1'
#
loop_
_entity.id
_entity.type
_entity.pdbx_description
1 polymer ?
#
loop_
_entity_poly.entity_id
_entity_poly.type
_entity_poly.pdbx_seq_one_letter_code
_entity_poly.pdbx_strand_id
1 'polypeptide(L)'
;MALIDGRCPNCGSILHLDSSMEKGHCLFCDAVFDSAQAIEIASDPTGVEFPNLPQPKYEGPDLRPGAGAAIPAAKAKRQPPAPKKAVPKAPPIVKEPVQMPDFKLDGKTRIRIILVILLIVVIVAAIAVPLIMRREDARGKLLAALPEFTPSPIEVENNVDIGRTDNSYLRIVLGQDITKDDAVDFFQAYAQKRAEIYGLDLTGEIYEPVTVKIITPEGGWKIDRPAGRASLEDGSAIVPLNP
;
A
#
# COMPACT_ATOMS: atom_id res chain seq x y z
N MET A 1 3.43 -17.47 -25.79
CA MET A 1 3.58 -16.01 -25.70
C MET A 1 3.96 -15.71 -24.26
N ALA A 2 5.18 -15.23 -24.03
CA ALA A 2 5.62 -14.81 -22.70
C ALA A 2 5.51 -13.28 -22.68
N LEU A 3 4.71 -12.77 -21.74
CA LEU A 3 4.70 -11.34 -21.45
C LEU A 3 5.94 -11.05 -20.61
N ILE A 4 6.74 -10.08 -21.05
CA ILE A 4 7.97 -9.66 -20.37
C ILE A 4 7.82 -8.18 -20.03
N ASP A 5 8.35 -7.80 -18.87
CA ASP A 5 8.39 -6.41 -18.45
C ASP A 5 9.38 -5.63 -19.31
N GLY A 6 8.91 -4.53 -19.88
CA GLY A 6 9.70 -3.54 -20.60
C GLY A 6 9.52 -2.15 -20.00
N ARG A 7 10.41 -1.23 -20.36
CA ARG A 7 10.34 0.17 -19.94
C ARG A 7 10.38 1.07 -21.17
N CYS A 8 9.44 2.01 -21.24
CA CYS A 8 9.34 2.92 -22.37
C CYS A 8 10.60 3.79 -22.49
N PRO A 9 11.28 3.83 -23.66
CA PRO A 9 12.47 4.65 -23.84
C PRO A 9 12.20 6.16 -23.84
N ASN A 10 10.95 6.59 -24.05
CA ASN A 10 10.59 8.02 -24.04
C ASN A 10 10.25 8.53 -22.63
N CYS A 11 9.38 7.83 -21.90
CA CYS A 11 8.82 8.33 -20.63
C CYS A 11 9.13 7.47 -19.40
N GLY A 12 9.86 6.36 -19.55
CA GLY A 12 10.25 5.50 -18.44
C GLY A 12 9.12 4.68 -17.80
N SER A 13 7.90 4.74 -18.36
CA SER A 13 6.78 3.93 -17.87
C SER A 13 7.06 2.44 -18.05
N ILE A 14 6.69 1.64 -17.05
CA ILE A 14 6.76 0.18 -17.09
C ILE A 14 5.60 -0.33 -17.94
N LEU A 15 5.89 -1.25 -18.86
CA LEU A 15 4.97 -1.80 -19.84
C LEU A 15 5.13 -3.33 -19.87
N HIS A 16 4.05 -4.04 -20.13
CA HIS A 16 4.13 -5.46 -20.45
C HIS A 16 4.22 -5.59 -21.97
N LEU A 17 5.23 -6.29 -22.48
CA LEU A 17 5.49 -6.47 -23.90
C LEU A 17 5.38 -7.95 -24.26
N ASP A 18 4.91 -8.24 -25.48
CA ASP A 18 4.99 -9.59 -26.03
C ASP A 18 6.36 -9.79 -26.67
N SER A 19 7.13 -10.76 -26.17
CA SER A 19 8.49 -11.03 -26.67
C SER A 19 8.53 -11.46 -28.15
N SER A 20 7.38 -11.79 -28.75
CA SER A 20 7.26 -12.13 -30.16
C SER A 20 6.99 -10.94 -31.09
N MET A 21 6.72 -9.75 -30.53
CA MET A 21 6.41 -8.53 -31.30
C MET A 21 7.65 -7.64 -31.40
N GLU A 22 8.03 -7.26 -32.63
CA GLU A 22 9.18 -6.36 -32.87
C GLU A 22 8.97 -4.96 -32.28
N LYS A 23 7.71 -4.49 -32.21
CA LYS A 23 7.37 -3.14 -31.77
C LYS A 23 6.42 -3.13 -30.58
N GLY A 24 6.69 -2.27 -29.63
CA GLY A 24 5.83 -1.91 -28.52
C GLY A 24 5.21 -0.53 -28.69
N HIS A 25 4.07 -0.31 -28.04
CA HIS A 25 3.39 0.99 -27.99
C HIS A 25 3.13 1.36 -26.53
N CYS A 26 3.55 2.56 -26.15
CA CYS A 26 3.32 3.10 -24.80
C CYS A 26 1.97 3.78 -24.75
N LEU A 27 1.05 3.27 -23.93
CA LEU A 27 -0.27 3.88 -23.76
C LEU A 27 -0.22 5.28 -23.10
N PHE A 28 0.88 5.61 -22.41
CA PHE A 28 0.99 6.86 -21.63
C PHE A 28 1.47 8.04 -22.46
N CYS A 29 2.44 7.83 -23.34
CA CYS A 29 3.03 8.89 -24.15
C CYS A 29 2.87 8.67 -25.65
N ASP A 30 2.13 7.64 -26.06
CA ASP A 30 1.93 7.21 -27.45
C ASP A 30 3.20 6.86 -28.24
N ALA A 31 4.35 6.72 -27.57
CA ALA A 31 5.59 6.32 -28.21
C ALA A 31 5.48 4.91 -28.80
N VAL A 32 5.91 4.76 -30.05
CA VAL A 32 6.17 3.46 -30.68
C VAL A 32 7.67 3.23 -30.69
N PHE A 33 8.09 2.09 -30.15
CA PHE A 33 9.50 1.77 -29.94
C PHE A 33 9.75 0.29 -30.20
N ASP A 34 11.03 -0.09 -30.24
CA ASP A 34 11.45 -1.47 -30.38
C ASP A 34 11.28 -2.24 -29.05
N SER A 35 10.63 -3.39 -29.08
CA SER A 35 10.35 -4.17 -27.87
C SER A 35 11.63 -4.65 -27.18
N ALA A 36 12.69 -4.98 -27.93
CA ALA A 36 13.95 -5.45 -27.36
C ALA A 36 14.64 -4.33 -26.56
N GLN A 37 14.65 -3.11 -27.13
CA GLN A 37 15.19 -1.93 -26.43
C GLN A 37 14.45 -1.68 -25.10
N ALA A 38 13.13 -1.80 -25.08
CA ALA A 38 12.36 -1.59 -23.86
C ALA A 38 12.61 -2.68 -22.81
N ILE A 39 12.81 -3.93 -23.22
CA ILE A 39 13.16 -5.04 -22.30
C ILE A 39 14.57 -4.85 -21.72
N GLU A 40 15.51 -4.36 -22.53
CA GLU A 40 16.87 -4.05 -22.09
C GLU A 40 16.87 -2.94 -21.02
N ILE A 41 16.16 -1.83 -21.27
CA ILE A 41 16.01 -0.72 -20.31
C ILE A 41 15.33 -1.17 -19.01
N ALA A 42 14.43 -2.15 -19.07
CA ALA A 42 13.81 -2.70 -17.87
C ALA A 42 14.78 -3.53 -17.02
N SER A 43 15.75 -4.19 -17.66
CA SER A 43 16.75 -5.03 -17.01
C SER A 43 17.87 -4.21 -16.36
N ASP A 44 18.27 -3.10 -17.00
CA ASP A 44 19.17 -2.10 -16.41
C ASP A 44 18.78 -0.68 -16.83
N PRO A 45 18.03 0.06 -15.99
CA PRO A 45 17.64 1.43 -16.30
C PRO A 45 18.75 2.45 -16.00
N THR A 46 19.91 2.02 -15.48
CA THR A 46 20.95 2.91 -15.00
C THR A 46 21.61 3.66 -16.16
N GLY A 47 21.57 5.00 -16.14
CA GLY A 47 22.17 5.82 -17.19
C GLY A 47 21.31 6.02 -18.45
N VAL A 48 20.06 5.54 -18.47
CA VAL A 48 19.11 5.81 -19.55
C VAL A 48 18.42 7.15 -19.29
N GLU A 49 18.58 8.09 -20.22
CA GLU A 49 17.83 9.35 -20.19
C GLU A 49 16.46 9.19 -20.87
N PHE A 50 15.40 9.60 -20.16
CA PHE A 50 14.03 9.57 -20.67
C PHE A 50 13.61 10.97 -21.13
N PRO A 51 13.61 11.26 -22.45
CA PRO A 51 13.50 12.62 -22.96
C PRO A 51 12.09 13.21 -22.82
N ASN A 52 11.06 12.39 -22.56
CA ASN A 52 9.67 12.82 -22.35
C ASN A 52 9.12 13.76 -23.45
N LEU A 53 9.51 13.52 -24.71
CA LEU A 53 9.07 14.35 -25.81
C LEU A 53 7.64 13.99 -26.24
N PRO A 54 6.80 14.97 -26.63
CA PRO A 54 5.47 14.71 -27.18
C PRO A 54 5.58 13.82 -28.41
N GLN A 55 4.86 12.69 -28.42
CA GLN A 55 4.82 11.80 -29.57
C GLN A 55 3.57 12.05 -30.40
N PRO A 56 3.64 11.85 -31.73
CA PRO A 56 2.46 11.87 -32.56
C PRO A 56 1.52 10.71 -32.18
N LYS A 57 0.20 10.93 -32.33
CA LYS A 57 -0.79 9.89 -32.11
C LYS A 57 -0.54 8.72 -33.05
N TYR A 58 -0.46 7.51 -32.50
CA TYR A 58 -0.25 6.32 -33.30
C TYR A 58 -1.53 5.91 -34.06
N GLU A 59 -1.43 5.79 -35.39
CA GLU A 59 -2.54 5.38 -36.29
C GLU A 59 -2.32 3.99 -36.91
N GLY A 60 -1.31 3.24 -36.45
CA GLY A 60 -0.95 1.94 -37.00
C GLY A 60 -1.79 0.76 -36.47
N PRO A 61 -1.41 -0.48 -36.83
CA PRO A 61 -2.07 -1.69 -36.32
C PRO A 61 -1.92 -1.81 -34.80
N ASP A 62 -2.87 -2.47 -34.14
CA ASP A 62 -2.87 -2.62 -32.68
C ASP A 62 -1.63 -3.40 -32.20
N LEU A 63 -0.77 -2.73 -31.42
CA LEU A 63 0.46 -3.29 -30.85
C LEU A 63 0.29 -3.72 -29.39
N ARG A 64 -0.94 -3.79 -28.88
CA ARG A 64 -1.20 -4.26 -27.51
C ARG A 64 -0.86 -5.75 -27.36
N PRO A 65 -0.25 -6.16 -26.24
CA PRO A 65 0.06 -7.57 -26.00
C PRO A 65 -1.22 -8.42 -26.07
N GLY A 66 -1.19 -9.50 -26.84
CA GLY A 66 -2.36 -10.37 -27.06
C GLY A 66 -3.34 -9.92 -28.16
N ALA A 67 -3.16 -8.75 -28.78
CA ALA A 67 -3.95 -8.36 -29.96
C ALA A 67 -3.65 -9.24 -31.20
N GLY A 68 -2.50 -9.92 -31.20
CA GLY A 68 -2.02 -10.79 -32.27
C GLY A 68 -2.66 -12.19 -32.36
N ALA A 69 -3.65 -12.52 -31.52
CA ALA A 69 -4.34 -13.82 -31.59
C ALA A 69 -5.86 -13.67 -31.57
N ALA A 70 -6.40 -12.82 -32.45
CA ALA A 70 -7.73 -13.09 -32.96
C ALA A 70 -7.63 -14.36 -33.82
N ILE A 71 -7.98 -15.51 -33.24
CA ILE A 71 -8.32 -16.72 -34.00
C ILE A 71 -9.20 -16.27 -35.15
N PRO A 72 -8.86 -16.54 -36.42
CA PRO A 72 -9.74 -16.20 -37.51
C PRO A 72 -11.02 -17.00 -37.30
N ALA A 73 -12.09 -16.32 -36.88
CA ALA A 73 -13.43 -16.86 -36.95
C ALA A 73 -13.60 -17.41 -38.36
N ALA A 74 -13.88 -18.71 -38.46
CA ALA A 74 -13.93 -19.45 -39.71
C ALA A 74 -14.64 -18.60 -40.77
N LYS A 75 -13.88 -18.21 -41.81
CA LYS A 75 -14.41 -17.48 -42.96
C LYS A 75 -15.48 -18.37 -43.59
N ALA A 76 -16.75 -18.12 -43.27
CA ALA A 76 -17.84 -18.53 -44.13
C ALA A 76 -17.52 -18.01 -45.54
N LYS A 77 -17.53 -18.93 -46.52
CA LYS A 77 -17.14 -18.70 -47.92
C LYS A 77 -17.70 -17.36 -48.42
N ARG A 78 -16.84 -16.34 -48.51
CA ARG A 78 -17.19 -15.09 -49.18
C ARG A 78 -17.20 -15.36 -50.68
N GLN A 79 -18.34 -15.16 -51.32
CA GLN A 79 -18.44 -14.98 -52.76
C GLN A 79 -17.45 -13.89 -53.21
N PRO A 80 -16.84 -14.02 -54.40
CA PRO A 80 -15.96 -12.98 -54.92
C PRO A 80 -16.74 -11.66 -55.05
N PRO A 81 -16.19 -10.52 -54.59
CA PRO A 81 -16.86 -9.24 -54.68
C PRO A 81 -16.93 -8.83 -56.15
N ALA A 82 -18.14 -8.50 -56.61
CA ALA A 82 -18.33 -7.83 -57.89
C ALA A 82 -17.52 -6.51 -57.92
N PRO A 83 -16.96 -6.11 -59.08
CA PRO A 83 -16.13 -4.92 -59.17
C PRO A 83 -16.97 -3.68 -58.82
N LYS A 84 -16.69 -3.08 -57.65
CA LYS A 84 -17.32 -1.83 -57.23
C LYS A 84 -16.70 -0.68 -58.02
N LYS A 85 -17.55 0.04 -58.77
CA LYS A 85 -17.22 1.35 -59.35
C LYS A 85 -16.71 2.28 -58.24
N ALA A 86 -15.69 3.09 -58.57
CA ALA A 86 -15.08 4.05 -57.67
C ALA A 86 -16.14 4.98 -57.06
N VAL A 87 -16.28 4.92 -55.73
CA VAL A 87 -17.12 5.84 -54.97
C VAL A 87 -16.29 7.09 -54.70
N PRO A 88 -16.78 8.31 -55.02
CA PRO A 88 -16.05 9.54 -54.74
C PRO A 88 -15.81 9.68 -53.24
N LYS A 89 -14.59 10.07 -52.85
CA LYS A 89 -14.21 10.33 -51.45
C LYS A 89 -15.20 11.34 -50.86
N ALA A 90 -15.95 10.92 -49.84
CA ALA A 90 -16.77 11.83 -49.05
C ALA A 90 -15.86 12.89 -48.39
N PRO A 91 -16.30 14.16 -48.32
CA PRO A 91 -15.52 15.19 -47.65
C PRO A 91 -15.37 14.87 -46.15
N PRO A 92 -14.27 15.32 -45.51
CA PRO A 92 -14.02 15.06 -44.10
C PRO A 92 -15.13 15.67 -43.25
N ILE A 93 -15.78 14.84 -42.44
CA ILE A 93 -16.74 15.28 -41.42
C ILE A 93 -15.94 16.03 -40.34
N VAL A 94 -15.99 17.35 -40.38
CA VAL A 94 -15.56 18.19 -39.26
C VAL A 94 -16.56 17.94 -38.14
N LYS A 95 -16.18 17.11 -37.16
CA LYS A 95 -16.94 16.97 -35.92
C LYS A 95 -16.82 18.30 -35.19
N GLU A 96 -17.89 19.09 -35.19
CA GLU A 96 -17.99 20.25 -34.30
C GLU A 96 -17.75 19.78 -32.86
N PRO A 97 -16.97 20.52 -32.06
CA PRO A 97 -16.67 20.11 -30.69
C PRO A 97 -17.99 19.99 -29.94
N VAL A 98 -18.24 18.79 -29.39
CA VAL A 98 -19.41 18.52 -28.55
C VAL A 98 -19.35 19.48 -27.37
N GLN A 99 -20.14 20.54 -27.42
CA GLN A 99 -20.30 21.44 -26.30
C GLN A 99 -21.03 20.65 -25.20
N MET A 100 -20.27 20.26 -24.17
CA MET A 100 -20.86 19.66 -22.99
C MET A 100 -21.78 20.72 -22.36
N PRO A 101 -23.07 20.42 -22.15
CA PRO A 101 -23.96 21.37 -21.49
C PRO A 101 -23.43 21.69 -20.10
N ASP A 102 -23.43 22.97 -19.76
CA ASP A 102 -22.96 23.48 -18.47
C ASP A 102 -23.94 23.02 -17.38
N PHE A 103 -23.68 21.85 -16.79
CA PHE A 103 -24.50 21.27 -15.73
C PHE A 103 -24.32 22.07 -14.43
N LYS A 104 -24.98 23.22 -14.35
CA LYS A 104 -25.10 23.97 -13.10
C LYS A 104 -26.05 23.21 -12.18
N LEU A 105 -25.50 22.63 -11.12
CA LEU A 105 -26.29 22.03 -10.05
C LEU A 105 -27.21 23.09 -9.44
N ASP A 106 -28.50 22.78 -9.36
CA ASP A 106 -29.48 23.64 -8.66
C ASP A 106 -29.01 23.88 -7.22
N GLY A 107 -29.14 25.13 -6.74
CA GLY A 107 -28.62 25.55 -5.43
C GLY A 107 -29.17 24.69 -4.28
N LYS A 108 -30.41 24.22 -4.40
CA LYS A 108 -31.05 23.31 -3.44
C LYS A 108 -30.39 21.94 -3.42
N THR A 109 -30.02 21.41 -4.58
CA THR A 109 -29.29 20.14 -4.71
C THR A 109 -27.90 20.25 -4.11
N ARG A 110 -27.20 21.38 -4.33
CA ARG A 110 -25.90 21.65 -3.71
C ARG A 110 -25.99 21.68 -2.19
N ILE A 111 -27.00 22.34 -1.62
CA ILE A 111 -27.22 22.38 -0.16
C ILE A 111 -27.51 20.98 0.39
N ARG A 112 -28.35 20.19 -0.29
CA ARG A 112 -28.63 18.79 0.12
C ARG A 112 -27.37 17.94 0.14
N ILE A 113 -26.53 18.03 -0.89
CA ILE A 113 -25.26 17.30 -0.95
C ILE A 113 -24.35 17.68 0.23
N ILE A 114 -24.22 18.99 0.51
CA ILE A 114 -23.41 19.48 1.64
C ILE A 114 -23.95 18.92 2.96
N LEU A 115 -25.26 18.94 3.18
CA LEU A 115 -25.88 18.39 4.40
C LEU A 115 -25.62 16.89 4.56
N VAL A 116 -25.70 16.11 3.48
CA VAL A 116 -25.41 14.67 3.52
C VAL A 116 -23.94 14.41 3.87
N ILE A 117 -23.01 15.15 3.26
CA ILE A 117 -21.59 15.04 3.58
C ILE A 117 -21.34 15.39 5.05
N LEU A 118 -21.93 16.49 5.54
CA LEU A 118 -21.77 16.94 6.92
C LEU A 118 -22.34 15.92 7.91
N LEU A 119 -23.48 15.31 7.60
CA LEU A 119 -24.06 14.21 8.38
C LEU A 119 -23.11 13.01 8.48
N ILE A 120 -22.50 12.61 7.35
CA ILE A 120 -21.53 11.51 7.32
C ILE A 120 -20.31 11.85 8.21
N VAL A 121 -19.79 13.08 8.10
CA VAL A 121 -18.65 13.53 8.93
C VAL A 121 -18.99 13.46 10.42
N VAL A 122 -20.20 13.89 10.82
CA VAL A 122 -20.65 13.83 12.22
C VAL A 122 -20.74 12.38 12.72
N ILE A 123 -21.28 11.47 11.92
CA ILE A 123 -21.36 10.04 12.28
C ILE A 123 -19.97 9.44 12.46
N VAL A 124 -19.04 9.72 11.53
CA VAL A 124 -17.66 9.24 11.63
C VAL A 124 -16.98 9.81 12.87
N ALA A 125 -17.14 11.10 13.15
CA ALA A 125 -16.57 11.73 14.34
C ALA A 125 -17.14 11.14 15.64
N ALA A 126 -18.44 10.85 15.69
CA ALA A 126 -19.10 10.27 16.85
C ALA A 126 -18.55 8.87 17.21
N ILE A 127 -18.01 8.13 16.24
CA ILE A 127 -17.39 6.81 16.48
C ILE A 127 -15.88 6.96 16.70
N ALA A 128 -15.20 7.75 15.87
CA ALA A 128 -13.74 7.86 15.89
C ALA A 128 -13.22 8.59 17.13
N VAL A 129 -13.89 9.66 17.57
CA VAL A 129 -13.42 10.47 18.70
C VAL A 129 -13.39 9.67 20.01
N PRO A 130 -14.45 8.94 20.41
CA PRO A 130 -14.39 8.11 21.62
C PRO A 130 -13.30 7.03 21.56
N LEU A 131 -13.09 6.43 20.39
CA LEU A 131 -12.03 5.43 20.20
C LEU A 131 -10.63 6.05 20.40
N ILE A 132 -10.39 7.24 19.82
CA ILE A 132 -9.13 7.97 20.00
C ILE A 132 -8.95 8.38 21.47
N MET A 133 -9.99 8.92 22.11
CA MET A 133 -9.91 9.31 23.52
C MET A 133 -9.61 8.12 24.43
N ARG A 134 -10.27 6.97 24.24
CA ARG A 134 -9.99 5.74 25.00
C ARG A 134 -8.56 5.26 24.78
N ARG A 135 -8.06 5.34 23.54
CA ARG A 135 -6.68 4.98 23.21
C ARG A 135 -5.67 5.87 23.93
N GLU A 136 -5.85 7.19 23.87
CA GLU A 136 -4.93 8.16 24.49
C GLU A 136 -4.99 8.11 26.03
N ASP A 137 -6.17 7.94 26.62
CA ASP A 137 -6.33 7.73 28.07
C ASP A 137 -5.62 6.45 28.53
N ALA A 138 -5.82 5.33 27.81
CA ALA A 138 -5.12 4.08 28.10
C ALA A 138 -3.60 4.23 27.92
N ARG A 139 -3.15 4.93 26.87
CA ARG A 139 -1.74 5.22 26.64
C ARG A 139 -1.14 6.04 27.78
N GLY A 140 -1.82 7.11 28.20
CA GLY A 140 -1.38 7.95 29.32
C GLY A 140 -1.25 7.16 30.61
N LYS A 141 -2.21 6.29 30.92
CA LYS A 141 -2.16 5.39 32.08
C LYS A 141 -1.01 4.38 32.01
N LEU A 142 -0.76 3.79 30.83
CA LEU A 142 0.37 2.90 30.61
C LEU A 142 1.70 3.63 30.80
N LEU A 143 1.85 4.83 30.23
CA LEU A 143 3.06 5.64 30.37
C LEU A 143 3.32 6.05 31.83
N ALA A 144 2.25 6.40 32.57
CA ALA A 144 2.36 6.74 33.98
C ALA A 144 2.75 5.54 34.86
N ALA A 145 2.32 4.32 34.48
CA ALA A 145 2.60 3.11 35.22
C ALA A 145 3.98 2.49 34.90
N LEU A 146 4.58 2.81 33.74
CA LEU A 146 5.86 2.24 33.31
C LEU A 146 6.95 2.25 34.40
N PRO A 147 7.20 3.38 35.10
CA PRO A 147 8.22 3.43 36.14
C PRO A 147 8.04 2.41 37.28
N GLU A 148 6.85 1.85 37.48
CA GLU A 148 6.56 0.88 38.55
C GLU A 148 7.13 -0.51 38.24
N PHE A 149 7.31 -0.85 36.97
CA PHE A 149 7.70 -2.20 36.55
C PHE A 149 8.89 -2.22 35.58
N THR A 150 9.51 -1.07 35.31
CA THR A 150 10.73 -0.99 34.52
C THR A 150 11.97 -1.39 35.33
N PRO A 151 12.88 -2.20 34.75
CA PRO A 151 14.08 -2.68 35.46
C PRO A 151 15.14 -1.59 35.70
N SER A 152 15.00 -0.41 35.11
CA SER A 152 15.93 0.71 35.24
C SER A 152 15.19 2.04 35.21
N PRO A 153 15.78 3.15 35.69
CA PRO A 153 15.20 4.49 35.55
C PRO A 153 15.15 4.88 34.07
N ILE A 154 13.99 5.37 33.61
CA ILE A 154 13.77 5.71 32.20
C ILE A 154 13.14 7.09 32.08
N GLU A 155 13.66 7.89 31.14
CA GLU A 155 12.95 9.06 30.64
C GLU A 155 11.85 8.62 29.68
N VAL A 156 10.63 8.51 30.20
CA VAL A 156 9.45 8.02 29.47
C VAL A 156 9.19 8.82 28.19
N GLU A 157 9.49 10.12 28.18
CA GLU A 157 9.22 11.02 27.04
C GLU A 157 10.13 10.77 25.84
N ASN A 158 11.38 10.38 26.07
CA ASN A 158 12.39 10.24 25.02
C ASN A 158 12.63 8.78 24.62
N ASN A 159 12.41 7.85 25.56
CA ASN A 159 12.86 6.47 25.43
C ASN A 159 11.73 5.46 25.28
N VAL A 160 10.46 5.89 25.31
CA VAL A 160 9.30 5.00 25.21
C VAL A 160 8.40 5.39 24.04
N ASP A 161 8.03 4.42 23.24
CA ASP A 161 7.01 4.53 22.21
C ASP A 161 5.97 3.41 22.36
N ILE A 162 4.69 3.80 22.44
CA ILE A 162 3.55 2.88 22.48
C ILE A 162 2.77 3.06 21.19
N GLY A 163 2.71 2.00 20.39
CA GLY A 163 2.09 1.94 19.08
C GLY A 163 0.84 1.07 19.02
N ARG A 164 0.19 1.12 17.85
CA ARG A 164 -1.10 0.48 17.51
C ARG A 164 -2.30 1.08 18.25
N THR A 165 -3.50 0.87 17.71
CA THR A 165 -4.74 1.46 18.22
C THR A 165 -5.13 0.90 19.60
N ASP A 166 -4.72 -0.32 19.88
CA ASP A 166 -4.98 -1.07 21.11
C ASP A 166 -3.79 -1.07 22.08
N ASN A 167 -2.80 -0.20 21.83
CA ASN A 167 -1.57 -0.09 22.63
C ASN A 167 -0.87 -1.45 22.83
N SER A 168 -0.93 -2.34 21.83
CA SER A 168 -0.33 -3.68 21.92
C SER A 168 1.14 -3.72 21.51
N TYR A 169 1.72 -2.60 21.07
CA TYR A 169 3.13 -2.53 20.70
C TYR A 169 3.86 -1.55 21.61
N LEU A 170 4.86 -2.03 22.34
CA LEU A 170 5.74 -1.21 23.17
C LEU A 170 7.15 -1.27 22.61
N ARG A 171 7.78 -0.11 22.42
CA ARG A 171 9.21 0.02 22.18
C ARG A 171 9.81 0.84 23.31
N ILE A 172 10.89 0.35 23.89
CA ILE A 172 11.58 1.01 24.98
C ILE A 172 13.09 0.96 24.78
N VAL A 173 13.77 2.05 25.11
CA VAL A 173 15.24 2.15 25.09
C VAL A 173 15.72 2.24 26.53
N LEU A 174 16.60 1.34 26.93
CA LEU A 174 17.22 1.32 28.25
C LEU A 174 18.69 1.72 28.13
N GLY A 175 19.17 2.48 29.12
CA GLY A 175 20.58 2.85 29.22
C GLY A 175 21.49 1.75 29.78
N GLN A 176 20.90 0.64 30.23
CA GLN A 176 21.60 -0.51 30.79
C GLN A 176 21.11 -1.78 30.10
N ASP A 177 21.98 -2.77 30.01
CA ASP A 177 21.61 -4.10 29.54
C ASP A 177 20.78 -4.83 30.59
N ILE A 178 19.86 -5.65 30.10
CA ILE A 178 18.97 -6.45 30.92
C ILE A 178 19.07 -7.92 30.51
N THR A 179 18.82 -8.81 31.46
CA THR A 179 18.80 -10.24 31.18
C THR A 179 17.53 -10.63 30.41
N LYS A 180 17.55 -11.85 29.85
CA LYS A 180 16.36 -12.44 29.21
C LYS A 180 15.19 -12.52 30.19
N ASP A 181 15.46 -12.89 31.44
CA ASP A 181 14.43 -13.08 32.46
C ASP A 181 13.80 -11.73 32.85
N ASP A 182 14.63 -10.69 33.01
CA ASP A 182 14.14 -9.32 33.24
C ASP A 182 13.24 -8.83 32.08
N ALA A 183 13.58 -9.18 30.84
CA ALA A 183 12.79 -8.83 29.67
C ALA A 183 11.42 -9.53 29.66
N VAL A 184 11.38 -10.79 30.11
CA VAL A 184 10.14 -11.57 30.25
C VAL A 184 9.27 -11.01 31.36
N ASP A 185 9.85 -10.71 32.52
CA ASP A 185 9.13 -10.13 33.65
C ASP A 185 8.54 -8.76 33.29
N PHE A 186 9.33 -7.93 32.61
CA PHE A 186 8.88 -6.66 32.06
C PHE A 186 7.70 -6.82 31.09
N PHE A 187 7.80 -7.77 30.16
CA PHE A 187 6.72 -8.07 29.22
C PHE A 187 5.44 -8.50 29.93
N GLN A 188 5.55 -9.39 30.93
CA GLN A 188 4.40 -9.88 31.68
C GLN A 188 3.72 -8.75 32.46
N ALA A 189 4.50 -7.90 33.13
CA ALA A 189 4.00 -6.74 33.84
C ALA A 189 3.27 -5.76 32.91
N TYR A 190 3.86 -5.49 31.74
CA TYR A 190 3.22 -4.63 30.73
C TYR A 190 1.90 -5.22 30.21
N ALA A 191 1.88 -6.52 29.87
CA ALA A 191 0.69 -7.19 29.35
C ALA A 191 -0.45 -7.22 30.39
N GLN A 192 -0.13 -7.48 31.66
CA GLN A 192 -1.08 -7.44 32.77
C GLN A 192 -1.63 -6.03 32.98
N LYS A 193 -0.75 -5.01 33.05
CA LYS A 193 -1.19 -3.62 33.24
C LYS A 193 -2.08 -3.13 32.10
N ARG A 194 -1.76 -3.53 30.87
CA ARG A 194 -2.62 -3.27 29.70
C ARG A 194 -3.98 -3.96 29.87
N ALA A 195 -4.01 -5.24 30.23
CA ALA A 195 -5.27 -5.96 30.45
C ALA A 195 -6.14 -5.28 31.52
N GLU A 196 -5.55 -4.84 32.63
CA GLU A 196 -6.24 -4.08 33.69
C GLU A 196 -6.86 -2.78 33.16
N ILE A 197 -6.10 -1.98 32.41
CA ILE A 197 -6.57 -0.68 31.88
C ILE A 197 -7.70 -0.86 30.87
N TYR A 198 -7.64 -1.92 30.07
CA TYR A 198 -8.68 -2.21 29.07
C TYR A 198 -9.87 -3.00 29.62
N GLY A 199 -9.79 -3.48 30.87
CA GLY A 199 -10.82 -4.32 31.50
C GLY A 199 -10.94 -5.69 30.85
N LEU A 200 -9.81 -6.26 30.41
CA LEU A 200 -9.73 -7.60 29.82
C LEU A 200 -9.59 -8.65 30.93
N ASP A 201 -10.08 -9.86 30.67
CA ASP A 201 -9.89 -10.99 31.58
C ASP A 201 -8.40 -11.35 31.66
N LEU A 202 -7.88 -11.47 32.89
CA LEU A 202 -6.47 -11.79 33.19
C LEU A 202 -6.15 -13.28 32.95
N THR A 203 -6.45 -13.77 31.76
CA THR A 203 -6.16 -15.14 31.32
C THR A 203 -4.86 -15.19 30.51
N GLY A 204 -4.44 -16.37 30.06
CA GLY A 204 -3.25 -16.53 29.21
C GLY A 204 -3.34 -15.82 27.85
N GLU A 205 -4.54 -15.41 27.42
CA GLU A 205 -4.78 -14.76 26.12
C GLU A 205 -4.33 -13.29 26.08
N ILE A 206 -4.03 -12.69 27.25
CA ILE A 206 -3.58 -11.29 27.31
C ILE A 206 -2.23 -11.04 26.62
N TYR A 207 -1.45 -12.10 26.43
CA TYR A 207 -0.09 -12.02 25.89
C TYR A 207 -0.05 -12.07 24.35
N GLU A 208 -1.00 -12.76 23.71
CA GLU A 208 -1.01 -13.00 22.27
C GLU A 208 -1.03 -11.72 21.41
N PRO A 209 -1.77 -10.64 21.73
CA PRO A 209 -1.73 -9.45 20.89
C PRO A 209 -0.47 -8.60 21.09
N VAL A 210 0.29 -8.82 22.17
CA VAL A 210 1.30 -7.90 22.67
C VAL A 210 2.68 -8.16 22.04
N THR A 211 3.33 -7.09 21.59
CA THR A 211 4.73 -7.09 21.14
C THR A 211 5.50 -6.07 21.98
N VAL A 212 6.58 -6.49 22.63
CA VAL A 212 7.49 -5.59 23.35
C VAL A 212 8.87 -5.65 22.72
N LYS A 213 9.44 -4.50 22.41
CA LYS A 213 10.79 -4.34 21.88
C LYS A 213 11.62 -3.50 22.84
N ILE A 214 12.59 -4.14 23.49
CA ILE A 214 13.52 -3.53 24.43
C ILE A 214 14.86 -3.37 23.71
N ILE A 215 15.34 -2.14 23.63
CA ILE A 215 16.62 -1.81 22.99
C ILE A 215 17.59 -1.45 24.10
N THR A 216 18.72 -2.14 24.15
CA THR A 216 19.81 -1.91 25.10
C THR A 216 21.13 -1.71 24.34
N PRO A 217 22.20 -1.20 24.99
CA PRO A 217 23.49 -0.99 24.35
C PRO A 217 24.08 -2.24 23.67
N GLU A 218 23.87 -3.45 24.22
CA GLU A 218 24.40 -4.70 23.67
C GLU A 218 23.46 -5.46 22.71
N GLY A 219 22.31 -4.87 22.37
CA GLY A 219 21.41 -5.43 21.35
C GLY A 219 19.97 -5.56 21.82
N GLY A 220 19.70 -5.98 23.06
CA GLY A 220 18.35 -6.02 23.65
C GLY A 220 17.47 -7.19 23.18
N TRP A 221 16.15 -7.07 23.40
CA TRP A 221 15.20 -8.18 23.31
C TRP A 221 13.91 -7.79 22.60
N LYS A 222 13.37 -8.68 21.76
CA LYS A 222 12.04 -8.55 21.17
C LYS A 222 11.19 -9.75 21.58
N ILE A 223 10.06 -9.49 22.21
CA ILE A 223 9.03 -10.49 22.53
C ILE A 223 7.84 -10.21 21.63
N ASP A 224 7.51 -11.13 20.72
CA ASP A 224 6.49 -10.92 19.69
C ASP A 224 5.35 -11.93 19.83
N ARG A 225 4.20 -11.45 20.32
CA ARG A 225 2.91 -12.17 20.27
C ARG A 225 3.01 -13.63 20.72
N PRO A 226 3.48 -13.89 21.97
CA PRO A 226 3.54 -15.24 22.50
C PRO A 226 2.14 -15.86 22.53
N ALA A 227 2.02 -17.12 22.09
CA ALA A 227 0.74 -17.85 22.10
C ALA A 227 0.21 -18.16 23.51
N GLY A 228 0.98 -17.78 24.54
CA GLY A 228 0.62 -17.88 25.94
C GLY A 228 1.87 -17.88 26.81
N ARG A 229 1.69 -18.16 28.10
CA ARG A 229 2.78 -18.21 29.08
C ARG A 229 3.84 -19.27 28.73
N ALA A 230 3.43 -20.41 28.19
CA ALA A 230 4.35 -21.48 27.78
C ALA A 230 5.39 -21.01 26.74
N SER A 231 4.98 -20.15 25.79
CA SER A 231 5.87 -19.59 24.76
C SER A 231 6.89 -18.57 25.30
N LEU A 232 6.65 -18.03 26.49
CA LEU A 232 7.61 -17.20 27.21
C LEU A 232 8.61 -18.09 27.96
N GLU A 233 8.12 -19.16 28.58
CA GLU A 233 8.94 -20.11 29.36
C GLU A 233 9.87 -20.95 28.47
N ASP A 234 9.41 -21.39 27.30
CA ASP A 234 10.24 -22.12 26.33
C ASP A 234 11.16 -21.20 25.49
N GLY A 235 10.94 -19.88 25.56
CA GLY A 235 11.70 -18.86 24.84
C GLY A 235 11.45 -18.77 23.34
N SER A 236 10.47 -19.48 22.80
CA SER A 236 10.13 -19.48 21.36
C SER A 236 9.67 -18.11 20.84
N ALA A 237 9.05 -17.30 21.71
CA ALA A 237 8.60 -15.96 21.39
C ALA A 237 9.65 -14.86 21.61
N ILE A 238 10.85 -15.21 22.11
CA ILE A 238 11.89 -14.27 22.52
C ILE A 238 13.01 -14.25 21.49
N VAL A 239 13.20 -13.11 20.85
CA VAL A 239 14.21 -12.90 19.82
C VAL A 239 15.26 -11.92 20.35
N PRO A 240 16.53 -12.32 20.47
CA PRO A 240 17.60 -11.37 20.76
C PRO A 240 17.74 -10.42 19.57
N LEU A 241 17.91 -9.15 19.88
CA LEU A 241 18.18 -8.12 18.89
C LEU A 241 19.70 -7.96 18.82
N ASN A 242 20.26 -7.98 17.61
CA ASN A 242 21.67 -7.65 17.43
C ASN A 242 21.82 -6.11 17.45
N PRO A 243 22.93 -5.59 18.02
CA PRO A 243 23.22 -4.15 18.05
C PRO A 243 23.42 -3.55 16.66
#